data_AF-A0A9X3EPM1-F1
#
_entry.id   AF-A0A9X3EPM1-F1
#
_cell.length_a   1.000
_cell.length_b   1.000
_cell.length_c   1.000
_cell.angle_alpha   90.00
_cell.angle_beta   90.00
_cell.angle_gamma   90.00
#
_symmetry.space_group_name_H-M   'P 1'
#
loop_
_entity.id
_entity.type
_entity.pdbx_description
1 polymer ?
#
loop_
_entity_poly.entity_id
_entity_poly.type
_entity_poly.pdbx_seq_one_letter_code
_entity_poly.pdbx_strand_id
1 'polypeptide(L)'
;MRRLGLGIALVFACSERPVPGESDGGSSSGGEPGTTGAGPGTTGDPSPTTSGPPTTTETTETTAVPGLCGAACPAALVIEDDVVIDAAGGDFTCVTEVMGNLRVDGDADPSVVATLANLQRIAGTLTVRDQADFTGLPMFACLQSVGDLILRDMPQLTDLSALGSLAQTGALTLENLGITALPSFAPAYEGTLRLFLSDNSQLADVSALEGWIHPLFAVTIRSSPELADLSPLGPRLSASTTGQNIALQDLPAVTSLAALSELTDVDGLSLVNLPGVTDLSPLAGITEAGWLVLDGMPGVTTLAGLGGLTKLDNVLSIGACGGAPGWTG
;
A
#
# COMPACT_ATOMS: atom_id res chain seq x y z
N MET A 1 -32.42 -25.54 -14.53
CA MET A 1 -32.19 -24.51 -15.56
C MET A 1 -31.42 -23.37 -14.90
N ARG A 2 -30.11 -23.22 -15.14
CA ARG A 2 -29.37 -22.01 -14.75
C ARG A 2 -29.37 -21.08 -15.96
N ARG A 3 -29.69 -19.80 -15.76
CA ARG A 3 -29.42 -18.75 -16.76
C ARG A 3 -28.04 -18.18 -16.44
N LEU A 4 -27.13 -18.15 -17.41
CA LEU A 4 -25.92 -17.34 -17.28
C LEU A 4 -26.34 -15.86 -17.39
N GLY A 5 -25.77 -15.01 -16.55
CA GLY A 5 -25.67 -13.58 -16.84
C GLY A 5 -24.77 -13.40 -18.06
N LEU A 6 -25.14 -12.52 -18.99
CA LEU A 6 -24.41 -12.36 -20.25
C LEU A 6 -23.32 -11.29 -20.13
N GLY A 7 -22.32 -11.57 -19.28
CA GLY A 7 -21.10 -10.76 -19.22
C GLY A 7 -20.36 -10.76 -20.56
N ILE A 8 -19.72 -9.64 -20.90
CA ILE A 8 -18.95 -9.47 -22.13
C ILE A 8 -17.56 -10.11 -21.93
N ALA A 9 -17.48 -11.40 -22.20
CA ALA A 9 -16.24 -12.17 -22.22
C ALA A 9 -15.35 -11.77 -23.42
N LEU A 10 -14.63 -10.65 -23.28
CA LEU A 10 -13.59 -10.21 -24.22
C LEU A 10 -12.30 -11.03 -24.03
N VAL A 11 -12.38 -12.31 -24.40
CA VAL A 11 -11.25 -13.24 -24.38
C VAL A 11 -10.27 -12.88 -25.51
N PHE A 12 -9.34 -11.97 -25.22
CA PHE A 12 -8.13 -11.76 -26.01
C PHE A 12 -7.16 -12.94 -25.80
N ALA A 13 -7.52 -14.09 -26.38
CA ALA A 13 -6.74 -15.33 -26.29
C ALA A 13 -5.26 -15.08 -26.63
N CYS A 14 -4.39 -15.42 -25.68
CA CYS A 14 -2.96 -15.14 -25.61
C CYS A 14 -2.28 -14.69 -26.91
N SER A 15 -2.32 -13.39 -27.21
CA SER A 15 -1.53 -12.80 -28.28
C SER A 15 -0.09 -12.56 -27.82
N GLU A 16 0.86 -13.23 -28.45
CA GLU A 16 2.30 -12.96 -28.27
C GLU A 16 2.59 -11.49 -28.63
N ARG A 17 3.14 -10.71 -27.68
CA ARG A 17 3.76 -9.42 -28.04
C ARG A 17 5.15 -9.70 -28.66
N PRO A 18 5.54 -9.00 -29.74
CA PRO A 18 6.84 -9.26 -30.39
C PRO A 18 8.02 -8.96 -29.46
N VAL A 19 8.92 -9.93 -29.32
CA VAL A 19 10.17 -9.78 -28.54
C VAL A 19 11.19 -9.00 -29.38
N PRO A 20 11.76 -7.87 -28.89
CA PRO A 20 12.93 -7.24 -29.50
C PRO A 20 14.15 -8.16 -29.38
N GLY A 21 14.88 -8.35 -30.49
CA GLY A 21 15.84 -9.44 -30.64
C GLY A 21 17.06 -9.42 -29.70
N GLU A 22 17.56 -10.63 -29.42
CA GLU A 22 18.78 -10.91 -28.65
C GLU A 22 20.06 -10.47 -29.38
N SER A 23 21.17 -10.38 -28.63
CA SER A 23 22.53 -10.36 -29.19
C SER A 23 23.47 -11.20 -28.33
N ASP A 24 24.07 -12.24 -28.91
CA ASP A 24 24.78 -13.32 -28.21
C ASP A 24 26.10 -12.94 -27.48
N GLY A 25 26.41 -13.73 -26.45
CA GLY A 25 27.78 -14.04 -26.01
C GLY A 25 28.04 -13.98 -24.50
N GLY A 26 28.58 -14.99 -23.82
CA GLY A 26 28.88 -16.39 -24.23
C GLY A 26 30.06 -17.02 -23.48
N SER A 27 29.85 -18.21 -22.87
CA SER A 27 30.87 -19.09 -22.24
C SER A 27 31.60 -18.57 -20.98
N SER A 28 32.11 -19.41 -20.05
CA SER A 28 31.98 -20.88 -19.87
C SER A 28 32.39 -21.37 -18.46
N SER A 29 31.67 -22.40 -17.97
CA SER A 29 32.14 -23.56 -17.18
C SER A 29 33.02 -23.42 -15.91
N GLY A 30 32.47 -23.86 -14.77
CA GLY A 30 32.90 -25.13 -14.14
C GLY A 30 33.71 -25.08 -12.83
N GLY A 31 33.37 -25.97 -11.87
CA GLY A 31 34.26 -26.35 -10.76
C GLY A 31 33.61 -26.55 -9.38
N GLU A 32 33.22 -27.78 -9.06
CA GLU A 32 32.97 -28.30 -7.69
C GLU A 32 33.71 -29.66 -7.56
N PRO A 33 33.84 -30.31 -6.38
CA PRO A 33 33.38 -29.95 -5.03
C PRO A 33 34.49 -30.00 -3.95
N GLY A 34 34.16 -29.76 -2.67
CA GLY A 34 35.06 -30.02 -1.54
C GLY A 34 34.42 -29.95 -0.15
N THR A 35 34.61 -30.98 0.69
CA THR A 35 34.06 -31.09 2.05
C THR A 35 35.18 -30.91 3.11
N THR A 36 34.94 -30.36 4.31
CA THR A 36 34.49 -31.05 5.54
C THR A 36 34.68 -30.11 6.74
N GLY A 37 34.03 -30.36 7.89
CA GLY A 37 34.40 -29.73 9.17
C GLY A 37 33.27 -29.73 10.21
N ALA A 38 33.53 -30.19 11.44
CA ALA A 38 32.55 -30.25 12.53
C ALA A 38 33.17 -29.80 13.86
N GLY A 39 32.36 -29.26 14.78
CA GLY A 39 32.77 -28.98 16.17
C GLY A 39 31.81 -28.02 16.90
N PRO A 40 31.18 -28.43 18.04
CA PRO A 40 30.16 -27.62 18.72
C PRO A 40 30.69 -26.77 19.89
N GLY A 41 29.93 -25.75 20.27
CA GLY A 41 30.05 -24.97 21.52
C GLY A 41 28.70 -24.89 22.25
N THR A 42 28.70 -24.72 23.57
CA THR A 42 27.56 -25.06 24.44
C THR A 42 27.05 -23.93 25.34
N THR A 43 25.72 -23.91 25.55
CA THR A 43 24.99 -23.52 26.79
C THR A 43 25.24 -22.15 27.45
N GLY A 44 24.18 -21.38 27.68
CA GLY A 44 24.23 -20.21 28.58
C GLY A 44 22.94 -19.40 28.71
N ASP A 45 21.93 -19.92 29.39
CA ASP A 45 20.89 -19.11 30.07
C ASP A 45 21.23 -19.08 31.57
N PRO A 46 21.04 -17.96 32.27
CA PRO A 46 19.88 -17.91 33.18
C PRO A 46 19.18 -16.54 33.29
N SER A 47 17.85 -16.57 33.18
CA SER A 47 16.94 -15.55 33.72
C SER A 47 17.00 -15.44 35.26
N PRO A 48 16.77 -14.25 35.84
CA PRO A 48 16.19 -14.13 37.18
C PRO A 48 14.88 -13.33 37.23
N THR A 49 14.02 -13.68 38.19
CA THR A 49 12.66 -13.17 38.41
C THR A 49 12.58 -11.93 39.33
N THR A 50 11.52 -11.11 39.23
CA THR A 50 10.78 -10.63 40.44
C THR A 50 9.41 -9.97 40.15
N SER A 51 8.40 -10.42 40.91
CA SER A 51 7.27 -9.71 41.56
C SER A 51 6.64 -8.41 41.00
N GLY A 52 5.30 -8.43 40.86
CA GLY A 52 4.41 -7.24 40.86
C GLY A 52 3.51 -7.21 42.11
N PRO A 53 2.23 -6.73 42.08
CA PRO A 53 1.50 -5.96 41.05
C PRO A 53 1.40 -4.47 41.49
N PRO A 54 0.27 -3.69 41.60
CA PRO A 54 -1.19 -3.92 41.48
C PRO A 54 -1.89 -3.18 40.29
N THR A 55 -3.22 -3.26 40.22
CA THR A 55 -4.09 -2.57 39.24
C THR A 55 -4.43 -1.12 39.64
N THR A 56 -4.50 -0.21 38.67
CA THR A 56 -5.30 1.04 38.72
C THR A 56 -6.18 1.14 37.48
N THR A 57 -7.34 1.79 37.59
CA THR A 57 -8.28 1.99 36.47
C THR A 57 -8.11 3.40 35.95
N GLU A 58 -7.37 3.56 34.85
CA GLU A 58 -7.22 4.86 34.19
C GLU A 58 -8.40 5.13 33.25
N THR A 59 -8.90 6.35 33.30
CA THR A 59 -9.80 6.90 32.28
C THR A 59 -8.95 7.27 31.08
N THR A 60 -9.38 6.94 29.87
CA THR A 60 -8.66 7.28 28.63
C THR A 60 -8.74 8.77 28.33
N GLU A 61 -7.85 9.56 28.92
CA GLU A 61 -7.36 10.78 28.26
C GLU A 61 -6.39 10.36 27.16
N THR A 62 -6.65 10.75 25.91
CA THR A 62 -5.69 10.56 24.82
C THR A 62 -4.44 11.39 25.13
N THR A 63 -3.34 10.72 25.48
CA THR A 63 -2.09 11.37 25.86
C THR A 63 -1.42 12.00 24.64
N ALA A 64 -1.80 13.24 24.34
CA ALA A 64 -1.07 14.10 23.42
C ALA A 64 0.39 14.21 23.90
N VAL A 65 1.30 13.55 23.18
CA VAL A 65 2.70 13.39 23.59
C VAL A 65 3.38 14.78 23.61
N PRO A 66 3.82 15.28 24.78
CA PRO A 66 4.31 16.65 24.88
C PRO A 66 5.61 16.84 24.07
N GLY A 67 5.54 17.63 23.01
CA GLY A 67 6.69 18.03 22.20
C GLY A 67 6.72 17.57 20.73
N LEU A 68 5.66 16.95 20.20
CA LEU A 68 5.55 16.72 18.74
C LEU A 68 5.08 17.94 17.93
N CYS A 69 4.30 18.85 18.53
CA CYS A 69 3.76 20.01 17.81
C CYS A 69 4.75 21.18 17.81
N GLY A 70 4.45 22.20 17.01
CA GLY A 70 5.10 23.51 17.02
C GLY A 70 4.95 24.28 18.35
N ALA A 71 5.35 25.56 18.32
CA ALA A 71 5.29 26.40 19.51
C ALA A 71 3.84 26.57 20.01
N ALA A 72 3.64 26.46 21.33
CA ALA A 72 2.31 26.48 21.94
C ALA A 72 1.57 27.80 21.65
N CYS A 73 0.37 27.69 21.07
CA CYS A 73 -0.39 28.83 20.60
C CYS A 73 -1.32 29.45 21.66
N PRO A 74 -1.37 30.79 21.80
CA PRO A 74 -2.22 31.46 22.77
C PRO A 74 -3.71 31.44 22.40
N ALA A 75 -4.01 31.20 21.12
CA ALA A 75 -5.33 30.88 20.61
C ALA A 75 -5.16 29.92 19.43
N ALA A 76 -5.99 28.88 19.37
CA ALA A 76 -6.09 28.00 18.22
C ALA A 76 -6.90 28.67 17.10
N LEU A 77 -6.47 28.52 15.85
CA LEU A 77 -7.14 29.02 14.66
C LEU A 77 -7.72 27.86 13.86
N VAL A 78 -8.94 28.04 13.37
CA VAL A 78 -9.62 27.14 12.43
C VAL A 78 -9.83 27.89 11.13
N ILE A 79 -9.60 27.22 10.00
CA ILE A 79 -9.94 27.74 8.67
C ILE A 79 -11.16 26.97 8.14
N GLU A 80 -12.25 27.69 7.86
CA GLU A 80 -13.52 27.11 7.41
C GLU A 80 -13.53 26.70 5.91
N ASP A 81 -12.63 27.29 5.12
CA ASP A 81 -12.53 27.11 3.66
C ASP A 81 -11.32 26.25 3.25
N ASP A 82 -11.17 25.99 1.95
CA ASP A 82 -9.98 25.36 1.34
C ASP A 82 -8.74 26.25 1.47
N VAL A 83 -7.61 25.65 1.84
CA VAL A 83 -6.29 26.29 1.92
C VAL A 83 -5.42 25.87 0.75
N VAL A 84 -4.88 26.85 0.05
CA VAL A 84 -3.79 26.69 -0.92
C VAL A 84 -2.56 27.38 -0.35
N ILE A 85 -1.44 26.66 -0.29
CA ILE A 85 -0.11 27.26 -0.12
C ILE A 85 0.57 27.23 -1.49
N ASP A 86 0.87 28.43 -1.97
CA ASP A 86 1.55 28.74 -3.23
C ASP A 86 2.56 29.88 -3.00
N ALA A 87 3.14 30.41 -4.07
CA ALA A 87 4.13 31.50 -4.00
C ALA A 87 3.62 32.84 -3.42
N ALA A 88 2.32 33.01 -3.14
CA ALA A 88 1.79 34.21 -2.45
C ALA A 88 2.06 34.21 -0.94
N GLY A 89 2.33 33.03 -0.35
CA GLY A 89 2.69 32.86 1.06
C GLY A 89 1.53 33.02 2.06
N GLY A 90 1.87 32.99 3.36
CA GLY A 90 0.91 33.04 4.46
C GLY A 90 1.59 32.87 5.83
N ASP A 91 0.78 32.76 6.88
CA ASP A 91 1.22 32.36 8.22
C ASP A 91 0.15 31.44 8.82
N PHE A 92 0.54 30.19 9.08
CA PHE A 92 -0.32 29.15 9.65
C PHE A 92 0.13 28.74 11.06
N THR A 93 1.01 29.52 11.72
CA THR A 93 1.70 29.16 12.99
C THR A 93 0.77 28.67 14.09
N CYS A 94 -0.48 29.14 14.12
CA CYS A 94 -1.49 28.73 15.09
C CYS A 94 -2.77 28.10 14.50
N VAL A 95 -2.73 27.67 13.23
CA VAL A 95 -3.81 26.90 12.62
C VAL A 95 -3.73 25.46 13.11
N THR A 96 -4.75 25.05 13.86
CA THR A 96 -4.87 23.68 14.38
C THR A 96 -5.81 22.84 13.54
N GLU A 97 -6.74 23.44 12.80
CA GLU A 97 -7.73 22.73 12.00
C GLU A 97 -8.09 23.45 10.70
N VAL A 98 -8.29 22.68 9.63
CA VAL A 98 -8.82 23.13 8.33
C VAL A 98 -10.07 22.31 8.02
N MET A 99 -11.22 22.97 7.80
CA MET A 99 -12.48 22.33 7.40
C MET A 99 -12.51 21.96 5.92
N GLY A 100 -11.85 22.75 5.07
CA GLY A 100 -11.68 22.44 3.66
C GLY A 100 -10.55 21.44 3.39
N ASN A 101 -10.11 21.43 2.13
CA ASN A 101 -8.89 20.78 1.67
C ASN A 101 -7.66 21.64 2.03
N LEU A 102 -6.49 21.03 2.17
CA LEU A 102 -5.19 21.71 2.24
C LEU A 102 -4.30 21.23 1.09
N ARG A 103 -3.86 22.14 0.23
CA ARG A 103 -2.96 21.85 -0.89
C ARG A 103 -1.64 22.61 -0.78
N VAL A 104 -0.53 21.89 -0.94
CA VAL A 104 0.84 22.42 -1.00
C VAL A 104 1.45 21.98 -2.33
N ASP A 105 1.68 22.94 -3.23
CA ASP A 105 2.27 22.72 -4.57
C ASP A 105 3.75 23.15 -4.60
N GLY A 106 4.50 22.71 -5.62
CA GLY A 106 5.96 22.92 -5.75
C GLY A 106 6.45 24.37 -5.86
N ASP A 107 5.55 25.36 -5.87
CA ASP A 107 5.86 26.79 -5.78
C ASP A 107 5.63 27.39 -4.37
N ALA A 108 5.14 26.60 -3.41
CA ALA A 108 4.98 26.98 -2.01
C ALA A 108 6.32 27.32 -1.34
N ASP A 109 6.36 28.41 -0.57
CA ASP A 109 7.53 28.77 0.23
C ASP A 109 7.71 27.76 1.39
N PRO A 110 8.84 27.02 1.49
CA PRO A 110 9.05 26.03 2.55
C PRO A 110 9.00 26.62 3.97
N SER A 111 9.31 27.91 4.14
CA SER A 111 9.21 28.60 5.43
C SER A 111 7.76 28.86 5.84
N VAL A 112 6.87 29.06 4.88
CA VAL A 112 5.42 29.16 5.10
C VAL A 112 4.84 27.78 5.40
N VAL A 113 5.20 26.75 4.64
CA VAL A 113 4.75 25.36 4.90
C VAL A 113 5.20 24.87 6.29
N ALA A 114 6.39 25.27 6.75
CA ALA A 114 6.88 24.96 8.10
C ALA A 114 6.02 25.57 9.23
N THR A 115 5.22 26.61 8.97
CA THR A 115 4.31 27.17 9.99
C THR A 115 3.13 26.25 10.33
N LEU A 116 2.83 25.24 9.50
CA LEU A 116 1.77 24.25 9.75
C LEU A 116 2.04 23.31 10.94
N ALA A 117 3.17 23.43 11.66
CA ALA A 117 3.59 22.52 12.73
C ALA A 117 2.61 22.35 13.92
N ASN A 118 1.55 23.15 14.01
CA ASN A 118 0.46 23.00 14.98
C ASN A 118 -0.84 22.38 14.41
N LEU A 119 -0.86 22.04 13.12
CA LEU A 119 -2.02 21.47 12.44
C LEU A 119 -2.31 20.05 12.95
N GLN A 120 -3.48 19.87 13.54
CA GLN A 120 -3.95 18.61 14.12
C GLN A 120 -4.99 17.92 13.26
N ARG A 121 -5.77 18.67 12.46
CA ARG A 121 -6.87 18.09 11.69
C ARG A 121 -7.16 18.80 10.37
N ILE A 122 -7.49 18.02 9.35
CA ILE A 122 -7.98 18.49 8.05
C ILE A 122 -9.24 17.67 7.74
N ALA A 123 -10.41 18.31 7.60
CA ALA A 123 -11.64 17.56 7.33
C ALA A 123 -11.78 17.16 5.85
N GLY A 124 -11.18 17.93 4.93
CA GLY A 124 -11.02 17.58 3.52
C GLY A 124 -9.72 16.83 3.22
N THR A 125 -9.28 16.90 1.95
CA THR A 125 -8.06 16.24 1.46
C THR A 125 -6.80 17.05 1.80
N LEU A 126 -5.76 16.39 2.32
CA LEU A 126 -4.39 16.91 2.28
C LEU A 126 -3.70 16.47 0.98
N THR A 127 -3.30 17.42 0.15
CA THR A 127 -2.44 17.18 -1.02
C THR A 127 -1.11 17.88 -0.85
N VAL A 128 -0.01 17.13 -0.88
CA VAL A 128 1.35 17.67 -0.97
C VAL A 128 1.99 17.11 -2.22
N ARG A 129 2.53 17.98 -3.09
CA ARG A 129 3.11 17.57 -4.38
C ARG A 129 4.23 18.47 -4.88
N ASP A 130 5.04 17.93 -5.79
CA ASP A 130 6.11 18.63 -6.52
C ASP A 130 7.19 19.29 -5.61
N GLN A 131 7.30 18.90 -4.34
CA GLN A 131 8.26 19.47 -3.39
C GLN A 131 9.67 18.90 -3.63
N ALA A 132 10.51 19.65 -4.35
CA ALA A 132 11.87 19.21 -4.68
C ALA A 132 12.78 19.00 -3.44
N ASP A 133 12.57 19.78 -2.38
CA ASP A 133 13.44 19.81 -1.19
C ASP A 133 12.92 18.96 0.00
N PHE A 134 11.74 18.34 -0.10
CA PHE A 134 11.13 17.64 1.04
C PHE A 134 11.63 16.21 1.16
N THR A 135 12.60 15.98 2.04
CA THR A 135 13.05 14.63 2.42
C THR A 135 12.19 13.97 3.51
N GLY A 136 11.38 14.78 4.21
CA GLY A 136 10.45 14.36 5.26
C GLY A 136 9.38 15.42 5.53
N LEU A 137 8.37 15.08 6.35
CA LEU A 137 7.18 15.90 6.59
C LEU A 137 7.01 16.42 8.05
N PRO A 138 8.01 17.08 8.66
CA PRO A 138 7.96 17.47 10.08
C PRO A 138 6.86 18.48 10.42
N MET A 139 6.36 19.23 9.43
CA MET A 139 5.23 20.15 9.61
C MET A 139 3.90 19.44 9.92
N PHE A 140 3.78 18.14 9.61
CA PHE A 140 2.60 17.34 9.93
C PHE A 140 2.79 16.42 11.14
N ALA A 141 3.82 16.66 11.97
CA ALA A 141 4.14 15.85 13.16
C ALA A 141 2.99 15.71 14.17
N CYS A 142 2.05 16.67 14.21
CA CYS A 142 0.86 16.63 15.05
C CYS A 142 -0.46 16.35 14.31
N LEU A 143 -0.42 16.02 13.01
CA LEU A 143 -1.64 15.72 12.24
C LEU A 143 -2.24 14.38 12.72
N GLN A 144 -3.43 14.44 13.31
CA GLN A 144 -4.15 13.31 13.91
C GLN A 144 -5.28 12.78 13.02
N SER A 145 -5.89 13.63 12.19
CA SER A 145 -7.05 13.26 11.35
C SER A 145 -7.02 14.02 10.03
N VAL A 146 -7.17 13.30 8.91
CA VAL A 146 -7.25 13.87 7.56
C VAL A 146 -8.39 13.20 6.79
N GLY A 147 -9.11 13.93 5.93
CA GLY A 147 -10.19 13.38 5.12
C GLY A 147 -9.69 12.34 4.11
N ASP A 148 -8.79 12.74 3.21
CA ASP A 148 -7.99 11.88 2.33
C ASP A 148 -6.54 12.39 2.32
N LEU A 149 -5.53 11.51 2.35
CA LEU A 149 -4.12 11.88 2.28
C LEU A 149 -3.54 11.56 0.90
N ILE A 150 -2.97 12.57 0.25
CA ILE A 150 -2.36 12.49 -1.08
C ILE A 150 -0.95 13.09 -1.04
N LEU A 151 0.07 12.24 -1.22
CA LEU A 151 1.47 12.64 -1.40
C LEU A 151 1.92 12.17 -2.79
N ARG A 152 2.32 13.11 -3.66
CA ARG A 152 2.71 12.79 -5.06
C ARG A 152 3.99 13.50 -5.50
N ASP A 153 4.71 12.91 -6.44
CA ASP A 153 5.77 13.59 -7.21
C ASP A 153 6.85 14.23 -6.33
N MET A 154 7.28 13.48 -5.31
CA MET A 154 8.35 13.86 -4.38
C MET A 154 9.33 12.68 -4.24
N PRO A 155 10.12 12.36 -5.27
CA PRO A 155 11.05 11.22 -5.24
C PRO A 155 12.22 11.40 -4.24
N GLN A 156 12.37 12.58 -3.63
CA GLN A 156 13.30 12.82 -2.51
C GLN A 156 12.68 12.53 -1.14
N LEU A 157 11.34 12.35 -1.05
CA LEU A 157 10.62 12.11 0.20
C LEU A 157 10.79 10.65 0.63
N THR A 158 11.77 10.41 1.50
CA THR A 158 12.10 9.09 2.05
C THR A 158 11.48 8.85 3.43
N ASP A 159 11.24 9.92 4.22
CA ASP A 159 10.82 9.82 5.62
C ASP A 159 9.39 10.30 5.85
N LEU A 160 8.49 9.35 6.13
CA LEU A 160 7.09 9.61 6.52
C LEU A 160 6.84 9.44 8.03
N SER A 161 7.87 9.26 8.86
CA SER A 161 7.74 9.00 10.30
C SER A 161 7.01 10.10 11.08
N ALA A 162 7.08 11.35 10.61
CA ALA A 162 6.32 12.46 11.15
C ALA A 162 4.79 12.23 11.13
N LEU A 163 4.28 11.41 10.20
CA LEU A 163 2.85 11.06 10.14
C LEU A 163 2.42 10.04 11.21
N GLY A 164 3.32 9.59 12.09
CA GLY A 164 3.03 8.61 13.14
C GLY A 164 1.98 9.04 14.17
N SER A 165 1.59 10.31 14.21
CA SER A 165 0.46 10.81 15.01
C SER A 165 -0.92 10.60 14.37
N LEU A 166 -0.98 10.23 13.09
CA LEU A 166 -2.22 10.10 12.35
C LEU A 166 -3.03 8.89 12.86
N ALA A 167 -4.28 9.14 13.24
CA ALA A 167 -5.21 8.13 13.76
C ALA A 167 -6.29 7.72 12.75
N GLN A 168 -6.50 8.49 11.67
CA GLN A 168 -7.57 8.23 10.69
C GLN A 168 -7.28 8.88 9.32
N THR A 169 -7.55 8.16 8.21
CA THR A 169 -7.73 8.75 6.86
C THR A 169 -8.72 7.96 6.01
N GLY A 170 -9.55 8.63 5.20
CA GLY A 170 -10.49 8.01 4.26
C GLY A 170 -9.83 7.33 3.04
N ALA A 171 -8.68 7.85 2.61
CA ALA A 171 -7.79 7.26 1.61
C ALA A 171 -6.32 7.58 1.90
N LEU A 172 -5.43 6.69 1.49
CA LEU A 172 -4.00 6.93 1.42
C LEU A 172 -3.52 6.77 -0.02
N THR A 173 -3.04 7.87 -0.61
CA THR A 173 -2.39 7.88 -1.94
C THR A 173 -0.93 8.30 -1.79
N LEU A 174 -0.02 7.40 -2.17
CA LEU A 174 1.43 7.64 -2.22
C LEU A 174 1.90 7.36 -3.66
N GLU A 175 2.39 8.38 -4.36
CA GLU A 175 2.74 8.27 -5.79
C GLU A 175 4.10 8.91 -6.09
N ASN A 176 4.99 8.22 -6.81
CA ASN A 176 6.30 8.74 -7.21
C ASN A 176 7.11 9.32 -6.02
N LEU A 177 7.20 8.55 -4.92
CA LEU A 177 7.95 8.89 -3.70
C LEU A 177 9.23 8.05 -3.55
N GLY A 178 10.18 8.57 -2.77
CA GLY A 178 11.43 7.88 -2.40
C GLY A 178 11.32 6.92 -1.21
N ILE A 179 10.10 6.51 -0.83
CA ILE A 179 9.87 5.67 0.34
C ILE A 179 10.30 4.23 0.10
N THR A 180 10.99 3.62 1.07
CA THR A 180 11.32 2.19 1.08
C THR A 180 10.30 1.34 1.84
N ALA A 181 9.56 1.97 2.76
CA ALA A 181 8.55 1.35 3.61
C ALA A 181 7.31 2.24 3.75
N LEU A 182 6.15 1.65 4.05
CA LEU A 182 4.97 2.40 4.47
C LEU A 182 5.14 2.97 5.89
N PRO A 183 4.55 4.15 6.20
CA PRO A 183 4.61 4.72 7.55
C PRO A 183 3.83 3.89 8.56
N SER A 184 4.41 3.72 9.75
CA SER A 184 3.65 3.31 10.94
C SER A 184 2.86 4.52 11.46
N PHE A 185 1.54 4.39 11.46
CA PHE A 185 0.60 5.37 12.01
C PHE A 185 0.37 5.14 13.52
N ALA A 186 -0.56 5.87 14.13
CA ALA A 186 -0.83 5.76 15.57
C ALA A 186 -1.22 4.33 15.99
N PRO A 187 -0.91 3.87 17.23
CA PRO A 187 -1.19 2.49 17.69
C PRO A 187 -2.67 2.06 17.71
N ALA A 188 -3.60 2.98 17.46
CA ALA A 188 -5.03 2.73 17.32
C ALA A 188 -5.60 3.30 16.00
N TYR A 189 -4.76 3.38 14.96
CA TYR A 189 -5.14 3.89 13.64
C TYR A 189 -6.35 3.13 13.08
N GLU A 190 -7.44 3.86 12.83
CA GLU A 190 -8.70 3.36 12.27
C GLU A 190 -8.56 2.88 10.81
N GLY A 191 -7.34 2.78 10.29
CA GLY A 191 -7.06 2.30 8.95
C GLY A 191 -7.39 3.34 7.89
N THR A 192 -7.60 2.82 6.69
CA THR A 192 -8.16 3.58 5.58
C THR A 192 -9.03 2.66 4.73
N LEU A 193 -9.98 3.22 3.98
CA LEU A 193 -10.85 2.45 3.09
C LEU A 193 -10.22 2.22 1.71
N ARG A 194 -9.26 3.07 1.31
CA ARG A 194 -8.68 3.10 -0.03
C ARG A 194 -7.17 3.28 0.04
N LEU A 195 -6.42 2.30 -0.48
CA LEU A 195 -4.97 2.37 -0.59
C LEU A 195 -4.55 2.46 -2.06
N PHE A 196 -3.84 3.52 -2.43
CA PHE A 196 -3.27 3.71 -3.76
C PHE A 196 -1.76 3.95 -3.66
N LEU A 197 -0.97 3.05 -4.22
CA LEU A 197 0.49 3.10 -4.27
C LEU A 197 0.89 3.01 -5.74
N SER A 198 1.52 4.03 -6.32
CA SER A 198 1.96 3.99 -7.72
C SER A 198 3.35 4.56 -7.93
N ASP A 199 4.18 3.86 -8.70
CA ASP A 199 5.50 4.30 -9.18
C ASP A 199 6.50 4.64 -8.05
N ASN A 200 6.27 4.12 -6.84
CA ASN A 200 7.17 4.22 -5.69
C ASN A 200 8.34 3.24 -5.88
N SER A 201 9.30 3.61 -6.73
CA SER A 201 10.32 2.70 -7.27
C SER A 201 11.21 1.98 -6.24
N GLN A 202 11.26 2.45 -4.99
CA GLN A 202 12.07 1.88 -3.91
C GLN A 202 11.25 1.16 -2.82
N LEU A 203 9.92 1.15 -2.93
CA LEU A 203 9.04 0.56 -1.91
C LEU A 203 9.14 -0.96 -1.92
N ALA A 204 9.69 -1.52 -0.84
CA ALA A 204 9.87 -2.96 -0.64
C ALA A 204 9.09 -3.49 0.58
N ASP A 205 8.77 -2.64 1.55
CA ASP A 205 8.16 -3.03 2.84
C ASP A 205 6.76 -2.40 3.04
N VAL A 206 5.77 -3.27 3.24
CA VAL A 206 4.38 -2.90 3.56
C VAL A 206 3.90 -3.46 4.90
N SER A 207 4.81 -3.94 5.76
CA SER A 207 4.50 -4.55 7.06
C SER A 207 3.69 -3.67 8.00
N ALA A 208 3.78 -2.33 7.87
CA ALA A 208 2.97 -1.38 8.62
C ALA A 208 1.45 -1.60 8.47
N LEU A 209 0.99 -2.27 7.40
CA LEU A 209 -0.41 -2.67 7.18
C LEU A 209 -0.93 -3.64 8.26
N GLU A 210 -0.07 -4.43 8.90
CA GLU A 210 -0.49 -5.35 9.98
C GLU A 210 -1.10 -4.61 11.17
N GLY A 211 -0.60 -3.40 11.45
CA GLY A 211 -1.07 -2.54 12.53
C GLY A 211 -2.33 -1.73 12.24
N TRP A 212 -2.83 -1.72 11.00
CA TRP A 212 -4.06 -0.99 10.66
C TRP A 212 -5.29 -1.83 11.07
N ILE A 213 -6.33 -1.21 11.62
CA ILE A 213 -7.43 -1.98 12.22
C ILE A 213 -8.51 -2.38 11.19
N HIS A 214 -8.92 -1.45 10.33
CA HIS A 214 -10.06 -1.63 9.42
C HIS A 214 -9.70 -2.37 8.11
N PRO A 215 -10.69 -2.99 7.43
CA PRO A 215 -10.49 -3.61 6.13
C PRO A 215 -10.42 -2.57 5.00
N LEU A 216 -9.63 -2.87 3.97
CA LEU A 216 -9.49 -2.05 2.76
C LEU A 216 -10.61 -2.38 1.77
N PHE A 217 -11.42 -1.39 1.41
CA PHE A 217 -12.44 -1.55 0.36
C PHE A 217 -11.81 -1.55 -1.05
N ALA A 218 -10.82 -0.68 -1.28
CA ALA A 218 -10.06 -0.66 -2.52
C ALA A 218 -8.55 -0.67 -2.29
N VAL A 219 -7.84 -1.44 -3.12
CA VAL A 219 -6.38 -1.52 -3.13
C VAL A 219 -5.89 -1.36 -4.56
N THR A 220 -4.94 -0.46 -4.79
CA THR A 220 -4.19 -0.36 -6.05
C THR A 220 -2.72 -0.25 -5.72
N ILE A 221 -1.92 -1.19 -6.22
CA ILE A 221 -0.46 -1.16 -6.11
C ILE A 221 0.12 -1.34 -7.50
N ARG A 222 0.86 -0.33 -7.96
CA ARG A 222 1.36 -0.23 -9.32
C ARG A 222 2.83 0.19 -9.36
N SER A 223 3.64 -0.46 -10.20
CA SER A 223 5.02 -0.02 -10.49
C SER A 223 5.92 0.13 -9.24
N SER A 224 5.77 -0.78 -8.27
CA SER A 224 6.66 -0.94 -7.11
C SER A 224 7.53 -2.19 -7.34
N PRO A 225 8.69 -2.07 -8.01
CA PRO A 225 9.43 -3.23 -8.52
C PRO A 225 10.12 -4.05 -7.42
N GLU A 226 10.49 -3.42 -6.30
CA GLU A 226 11.14 -4.07 -5.15
C GLU A 226 10.14 -4.75 -4.19
N LEU A 227 8.83 -4.54 -4.37
CA LEU A 227 7.79 -5.11 -3.50
C LEU A 227 7.58 -6.59 -3.80
N ALA A 228 8.22 -7.45 -3.01
CA ALA A 228 8.14 -8.91 -3.16
C ALA A 228 7.02 -9.55 -2.32
N ASP A 229 6.81 -9.07 -1.09
CA ASP A 229 5.80 -9.62 -0.18
C ASP A 229 4.53 -8.76 -0.11
N LEU A 230 3.40 -9.44 -0.25
CA LEU A 230 2.05 -8.86 -0.15
C LEU A 230 1.31 -9.38 1.10
N SER A 231 1.90 -10.29 1.89
CA SER A 231 1.25 -10.92 3.05
C SER A 231 0.64 -9.93 4.07
N PRO A 232 1.19 -8.72 4.33
CA PRO A 232 0.58 -7.72 5.21
C PRO A 232 -0.77 -7.17 4.71
N LEU A 233 -1.12 -7.32 3.43
CA LEU A 233 -2.46 -6.99 2.91
C LEU A 233 -3.51 -8.02 3.34
N GLY A 234 -3.12 -9.28 3.58
CA GLY A 234 -4.06 -10.38 3.85
C GLY A 234 -5.04 -10.07 4.98
N PRO A 235 -4.58 -9.65 6.18
CA PRO A 235 -5.46 -9.25 7.29
C PRO A 235 -6.35 -8.02 7.02
N ARG A 236 -6.07 -7.25 5.96
CA ARG A 236 -6.83 -6.07 5.54
C ARG A 236 -7.89 -6.40 4.48
N LEU A 237 -7.81 -7.55 3.83
CA LEU A 237 -8.80 -8.06 2.89
C LEU A 237 -9.75 -9.02 3.63
N SER A 238 -11.02 -9.13 3.23
CA SER A 238 -11.99 -9.87 4.03
C SER A 238 -13.23 -10.31 3.28
N ALA A 239 -13.54 -11.60 3.31
CA ALA A 239 -14.80 -12.21 2.87
C ALA A 239 -16.10 -11.55 3.40
N SER A 240 -16.02 -10.70 4.44
CA SER A 240 -17.17 -9.94 4.96
C SER A 240 -17.35 -8.57 4.31
N THR A 241 -16.37 -8.11 3.52
CA THR A 241 -16.43 -6.87 2.74
C THR A 241 -16.88 -7.22 1.32
N THR A 242 -18.13 -6.92 1.00
CA THR A 242 -18.66 -7.14 -0.37
C THR A 242 -18.18 -6.04 -1.31
N GLY A 243 -17.97 -6.39 -2.58
CA GLY A 243 -17.57 -5.42 -3.61
C GLY A 243 -16.15 -4.86 -3.49
N GLN A 244 -15.19 -5.58 -2.88
CA GLN A 244 -13.78 -5.14 -2.86
C GLN A 244 -13.22 -4.97 -4.28
N ASN A 245 -12.36 -3.97 -4.50
CA ASN A 245 -11.73 -3.70 -5.79
C ASN A 245 -10.19 -3.66 -5.65
N ILE A 246 -9.51 -4.59 -6.30
CA ILE A 246 -8.08 -4.88 -6.11
C ILE A 246 -7.35 -4.85 -7.45
N ALA A 247 -6.36 -3.97 -7.58
CA ALA A 247 -5.49 -3.88 -8.74
C ALA A 247 -4.01 -4.00 -8.34
N LEU A 248 -3.34 -5.04 -8.81
CA LEU A 248 -1.90 -5.27 -8.67
C LEU A 248 -1.28 -5.25 -10.06
N GLN A 249 -0.43 -4.26 -10.34
CA GLN A 249 0.11 -4.01 -11.68
C GLN A 249 1.63 -3.74 -11.67
N ASP A 250 2.36 -4.29 -12.64
CA ASP A 250 3.78 -3.99 -12.87
C ASP A 250 4.65 -4.27 -11.62
N LEU A 251 4.41 -5.39 -10.93
CA LEU A 251 5.12 -5.81 -9.70
C LEU A 251 6.00 -7.06 -9.95
N PRO A 252 7.17 -6.92 -10.60
CA PRO A 252 8.02 -8.04 -11.01
C PRO A 252 8.53 -8.95 -9.89
N ALA A 253 8.68 -8.45 -8.66
CA ALA A 253 9.15 -9.24 -7.52
C ALA A 253 8.06 -10.10 -6.85
N VAL A 254 6.77 -9.85 -7.14
CA VAL A 254 5.66 -10.62 -6.57
C VAL A 254 5.62 -12.02 -7.17
N THR A 255 5.70 -13.03 -6.30
CA THR A 255 5.64 -14.46 -6.66
C THR A 255 4.45 -15.21 -6.06
N SER A 256 3.76 -14.60 -5.09
CA SER A 256 2.67 -15.24 -4.33
C SER A 256 1.46 -14.32 -4.25
N LEU A 257 0.27 -14.92 -4.45
CA LEU A 257 -1.03 -14.26 -4.26
C LEU A 257 -1.68 -14.64 -2.92
N ALA A 258 -0.93 -15.19 -1.96
CA ALA A 258 -1.48 -15.73 -0.70
C ALA A 258 -2.31 -14.71 0.11
N ALA A 259 -2.01 -13.41 0.02
CA ALA A 259 -2.80 -12.34 0.64
C ALA A 259 -4.25 -12.26 0.13
N LEU A 260 -4.57 -12.89 -1.00
CA LEU A 260 -5.89 -12.88 -1.63
C LEU A 260 -6.75 -14.10 -1.24
N SER A 261 -6.28 -15.01 -0.36
CA SER A 261 -6.94 -16.30 -0.07
C SER A 261 -8.34 -16.19 0.52
N GLU A 262 -8.59 -15.13 1.30
CA GLU A 262 -9.85 -14.91 2.01
C GLU A 262 -10.89 -14.13 1.18
N LEU A 263 -10.64 -13.92 -0.13
CA LEU A 263 -11.60 -13.25 -1.02
C LEU A 263 -12.65 -14.23 -1.54
N THR A 264 -13.92 -13.87 -1.44
CA THR A 264 -15.07 -14.70 -1.84
C THR A 264 -16.02 -14.01 -2.83
N ASP A 265 -16.11 -12.68 -2.74
CA ASP A 265 -16.88 -11.76 -3.59
C ASP A 265 -16.03 -10.49 -3.80
N VAL A 266 -15.89 -10.04 -5.06
CA VAL A 266 -15.14 -8.83 -5.43
C VAL A 266 -15.89 -8.05 -6.51
N ASP A 267 -15.87 -6.72 -6.46
CA ASP A 267 -16.31 -5.92 -7.61
C ASP A 267 -15.27 -6.01 -8.73
N GLY A 268 -13.99 -5.97 -8.39
CA GLY A 268 -12.90 -5.99 -9.35
C GLY A 268 -11.64 -6.69 -8.87
N LEU A 269 -11.04 -7.51 -9.74
CA LEU A 269 -9.69 -8.03 -9.56
C LEU A 269 -8.88 -7.86 -10.85
N SER A 270 -7.81 -7.06 -10.77
CA SER A 270 -6.82 -6.87 -11.83
C SER A 270 -5.45 -7.35 -11.37
N LEU A 271 -4.90 -8.36 -12.05
CA LEU A 271 -3.54 -8.86 -11.85
C LEU A 271 -2.81 -8.73 -13.20
N VAL A 272 -1.90 -7.74 -13.30
CA VAL A 272 -1.30 -7.32 -14.58
C VAL A 272 0.22 -7.24 -14.46
N ASN A 273 0.95 -7.88 -15.36
CA ASN A 273 2.42 -7.90 -15.38
C ASN A 273 3.02 -8.33 -14.02
N LEU A 274 2.59 -9.51 -13.54
CA LEU A 274 3.13 -10.19 -12.36
C LEU A 274 3.94 -11.43 -12.81
N PRO A 275 5.12 -11.27 -13.44
CA PRO A 275 5.84 -12.35 -14.10
C PRO A 275 6.36 -13.45 -13.14
N GLY A 276 6.52 -13.14 -11.85
CA GLY A 276 6.90 -14.12 -10.83
C GLY A 276 5.75 -15.04 -10.38
N VAL A 277 4.49 -14.68 -10.66
CA VAL A 277 3.32 -15.48 -10.27
C VAL A 277 3.15 -16.68 -11.21
N THR A 278 3.07 -17.87 -10.61
CA THR A 278 2.90 -19.15 -11.34
C THR A 278 1.67 -19.93 -10.89
N ASP A 279 1.19 -19.70 -9.67
CA ASP A 279 0.02 -20.37 -9.07
C ASP A 279 -1.12 -19.39 -8.83
N LEU A 280 -2.33 -19.81 -9.18
CA LEU A 280 -3.59 -19.10 -8.94
C LEU A 280 -4.43 -19.74 -7.83
N SER A 281 -3.94 -20.79 -7.15
CA SER A 281 -4.70 -21.47 -6.09
C SER A 281 -5.20 -20.56 -4.95
N PRO A 282 -4.55 -19.43 -4.58
CA PRO A 282 -5.14 -18.48 -3.62
C PRO A 282 -6.45 -17.85 -4.10
N LEU A 283 -6.72 -17.80 -5.41
CA LEU A 283 -7.96 -17.23 -5.95
C LEU A 283 -9.16 -18.20 -5.87
N ALA A 284 -8.96 -19.43 -5.40
CA ALA A 284 -9.99 -20.48 -5.41
C ALA A 284 -11.17 -20.21 -4.47
N GLY A 285 -11.04 -19.25 -3.54
CA GLY A 285 -12.13 -18.76 -2.71
C GLY A 285 -13.13 -17.88 -3.46
N ILE A 286 -12.73 -17.24 -4.57
CA ILE A 286 -13.54 -16.23 -5.27
C ILE A 286 -14.67 -16.92 -6.04
N THR A 287 -15.91 -16.68 -5.60
CA THR A 287 -17.13 -17.29 -6.16
C THR A 287 -17.95 -16.36 -7.03
N GLU A 288 -17.89 -15.05 -6.76
CA GLU A 288 -18.48 -13.99 -7.57
C GLU A 288 -17.44 -12.90 -7.86
N ALA A 289 -17.47 -12.35 -9.08
CA ALA A 289 -16.66 -11.19 -9.45
C ALA A 289 -17.47 -10.22 -10.34
N GLY A 290 -17.36 -8.91 -10.09
CA GLY A 290 -17.88 -7.90 -11.02
C GLY A 290 -17.10 -7.90 -12.33
N TRP A 291 -15.77 -7.89 -12.26
CA TRP A 291 -14.85 -8.06 -13.38
C TRP A 291 -13.52 -8.69 -12.95
N LEU A 292 -12.88 -9.42 -13.88
CA LEU A 292 -11.61 -10.13 -13.66
C LEU A 292 -10.66 -9.91 -14.85
N VAL A 293 -9.47 -9.38 -14.58
CA VAL A 293 -8.39 -9.16 -15.55
C VAL A 293 -7.12 -9.86 -15.07
N LEU A 294 -6.62 -10.81 -15.87
CA LEU A 294 -5.36 -11.51 -15.67
C LEU A 294 -4.48 -11.26 -16.91
N ASP A 295 -3.43 -10.46 -16.83
CA ASP A 295 -2.53 -10.19 -17.97
C ASP A 295 -1.06 -10.23 -17.56
N GLY A 296 -0.17 -10.55 -18.50
CA GLY A 296 1.28 -10.49 -18.28
C GLY A 296 1.83 -11.42 -17.19
N MET A 297 1.19 -12.58 -16.95
CA MET A 297 1.66 -13.61 -16.00
C MET A 297 2.14 -14.89 -16.73
N PRO A 298 3.23 -14.84 -17.52
CA PRO A 298 3.64 -15.94 -18.41
C PRO A 298 3.98 -17.26 -17.71
N GLY A 299 4.25 -17.24 -16.41
CA GLY A 299 4.49 -18.42 -15.58
C GLY A 299 3.22 -19.18 -15.15
N VAL A 300 2.04 -18.57 -15.26
CA VAL A 300 0.76 -19.26 -15.06
C VAL A 300 0.52 -20.22 -16.23
N THR A 301 0.22 -21.48 -15.92
CA THR A 301 0.03 -22.56 -16.93
C THR A 301 -1.35 -23.22 -16.86
N THR A 302 -2.15 -22.91 -15.84
CA THR A 302 -3.53 -23.40 -15.70
C THR A 302 -4.40 -22.39 -14.99
N LEU A 303 -5.69 -22.40 -15.32
CA LEU A 303 -6.72 -21.59 -14.67
C LEU A 303 -7.46 -22.33 -13.55
N ALA A 304 -6.96 -23.49 -13.11
CA ALA A 304 -7.59 -24.31 -12.07
C ALA A 304 -7.87 -23.56 -10.75
N GLY A 305 -7.02 -22.57 -10.40
CA GLY A 305 -7.23 -21.67 -9.27
C GLY A 305 -8.48 -20.78 -9.36
N LEU A 306 -9.09 -20.64 -10.54
CA LEU A 306 -10.36 -19.93 -10.74
C LEU A 306 -11.58 -20.86 -10.65
N GLY A 307 -11.40 -22.15 -10.30
CA GLY A 307 -12.47 -23.15 -10.32
C GLY A 307 -13.63 -22.90 -9.35
N GLY A 308 -13.48 -21.96 -8.41
CA GLY A 308 -14.55 -21.47 -7.53
C GLY A 308 -15.50 -20.47 -8.18
N LEU A 309 -15.09 -19.80 -9.28
CA LEU A 309 -15.82 -18.68 -9.87
C LEU A 309 -17.11 -19.14 -10.56
N THR A 310 -18.27 -18.81 -9.97
CA THR A 310 -19.59 -19.23 -10.48
C THR A 310 -20.42 -18.10 -11.10
N LYS A 311 -20.09 -16.84 -10.78
CA LYS A 311 -20.75 -15.64 -11.32
C LYS A 311 -19.71 -14.61 -11.71
N LEU A 312 -19.90 -14.03 -12.90
CA LEU A 312 -19.13 -12.92 -13.43
C LEU A 312 -20.11 -11.96 -14.12
N ASP A 313 -20.17 -10.71 -13.68
CA ASP A 313 -21.22 -9.79 -14.15
C ASP A 313 -20.82 -8.98 -15.40
N ASN A 314 -19.56 -8.54 -15.51
CA ASN A 314 -19.12 -7.64 -16.60
C ASN A 314 -18.11 -8.27 -17.55
N VAL A 315 -16.83 -8.42 -17.15
CA VAL A 315 -15.72 -8.70 -18.07
C VAL A 315 -14.78 -9.77 -17.51
N LEU A 316 -14.38 -10.71 -18.37
CA LEU A 316 -13.21 -11.57 -18.19
C LEU A 316 -12.19 -11.23 -19.28
N SER A 317 -10.98 -10.86 -18.87
CA SER A 317 -9.82 -10.73 -19.75
C SER A 317 -8.69 -11.63 -19.25
N ILE A 318 -8.17 -12.51 -20.10
CA ILE A 318 -7.01 -13.35 -19.81
C ILE A 318 -6.04 -13.21 -20.98
N GLY A 319 -4.93 -12.50 -20.76
CA GLY A 319 -3.86 -12.23 -21.73
C GLY A 319 -2.51 -12.72 -21.22
N ALA A 320 -1.60 -13.11 -22.13
CA ALA A 320 -0.21 -13.54 -21.86
C ALA A 320 0.04 -14.57 -20.72
N CYS A 321 -1.01 -15.19 -20.15
CA CYS A 321 -0.96 -16.16 -19.05
C CYS A 321 -0.70 -17.59 -19.56
N GLY A 322 0.42 -17.80 -20.25
CA GLY A 322 0.76 -19.11 -20.83
C GLY A 322 1.92 -19.07 -21.82
N GLY A 323 3.10 -18.60 -21.39
CA GLY A 323 4.30 -18.55 -22.25
C GLY A 323 5.02 -19.89 -22.45
N ALA A 324 4.51 -20.98 -21.86
CA ALA A 324 5.20 -22.28 -21.78
C ALA A 324 4.41 -23.42 -22.45
N PRO A 325 5.08 -24.39 -23.11
CA PRO A 325 4.44 -25.55 -23.71
C PRO A 325 3.89 -26.49 -22.63
N GLY A 326 2.60 -26.37 -22.35
CA GLY A 326 1.90 -27.16 -21.32
C GLY A 326 0.55 -26.60 -20.86
N TRP A 327 0.11 -25.46 -21.41
CA TRP A 327 -1.13 -24.79 -21.01
C TRP A 327 -2.37 -25.70 -21.07
N THR A 328 -3.10 -25.78 -19.96
CA THR A 328 -4.42 -26.42 -19.87
C THR A 328 -5.42 -25.45 -19.24
N GLY A 329 -6.28 -24.88 -20.08
CA GLY A 329 -7.48 -24.12 -19.67
C GLY A 329 -8.70 -25.01 -19.43
#